data_AF-A0A1F1Z0C5-F1
#
_entry.id   AF-A0A1F1Z0C5-F1
#
_cell.length_a   1.000
_cell.length_b   1.000
_cell.length_c   1.000
_cell.angle_alpha   90.00
_cell.angle_beta   90.00
_cell.angle_gamma   90.00
#
_symmetry.space_group_name_H-M   'P 1'
#
loop_
_entity.id
_entity.type
_entity.pdbx_description
1 polymer ?
#
loop_
_entity_poly.entity_id
_entity_poly.type
_entity_poly.pdbx_seq_one_letter_code
_entity_poly.pdbx_strand_id
1 'polypeptide(L)'
;MVSTFRGSGPISEVPVSRNDKATAVNTVAEHWSELTIVHPFLDGNSRTQRFFFDQMFRSAGWTVDWTQVNAAEIHAARYVGAATTDSSYLAQVLLPGTLASDQLSPKKSGRMLSMTQDSRDAVSSVEIFHKMMAHRRNYPDQPWYSNTSGVPSFDT
;
A
#
# COMPACT_ATOMS: atom_id res chain seq x y z
N MET A 1 -9.09 5.52 -22.75
CA MET A 1 -9.65 6.54 -21.84
C MET A 1 -8.47 7.12 -21.08
N VAL A 2 -8.13 8.39 -21.32
CA VAL A 2 -6.89 8.99 -20.83
C VAL A 2 -7.04 9.29 -19.34
N SER A 3 -6.31 8.56 -18.49
CA SER A 3 -6.21 8.88 -17.06
C SER A 3 -5.42 10.18 -16.94
N THR A 4 -6.09 11.27 -16.55
CA THR A 4 -5.44 12.54 -16.25
C THR A 4 -4.59 12.33 -15.00
N PHE A 5 -3.27 12.24 -15.18
CA PHE A 5 -2.31 12.24 -14.09
C PHE A 5 -2.42 13.59 -13.37
N ARG A 6 -3.15 13.61 -12.25
CA ARG A 6 -3.24 14.79 -11.38
C ARG A 6 -1.91 14.82 -10.63
N GLY A 7 -1.06 15.80 -10.92
CA GLY A 7 0.22 15.94 -10.23
C GLY A 7 0.04 15.97 -8.70
N SER A 8 1.05 15.47 -7.99
CA SER A 8 1.20 15.45 -6.54
C SER A 8 0.86 16.78 -5.87
N GLY A 9 -0.40 16.97 -5.52
CA GLY A 9 -0.85 18.08 -4.68
C GLY A 9 -0.69 17.70 -3.20
N PRO A 10 -0.56 18.67 -2.29
CA PRO A 10 -0.51 18.40 -0.86
C PRO A 10 -1.72 17.55 -0.42
N ILE A 11 -1.56 16.73 0.62
CA ILE A 11 -2.61 15.83 1.16
C ILE A 11 -3.95 16.55 1.37
N SER A 12 -3.94 17.84 1.70
CA SER A 12 -5.12 18.68 1.86
C SER A 12 -5.90 18.96 0.57
N GLU A 13 -5.25 18.92 -0.59
CA GLU A 13 -5.82 19.23 -1.92
C GLU A 13 -6.30 18.00 -2.70
N VAL A 14 -5.86 16.81 -2.26
CA VAL A 14 -6.28 15.51 -2.82
C VAL A 14 -6.82 14.64 -1.69
N PRO A 15 -8.08 14.87 -1.26
CA PRO A 15 -8.68 14.10 -0.19
C PRO A 15 -8.96 12.66 -0.63
N VAL A 16 -8.84 11.72 0.30
CA VAL A 16 -9.21 10.32 0.08
C VAL A 16 -10.71 10.24 -0.23
N SER A 17 -11.05 9.63 -1.38
CA SER A 17 -12.44 9.45 -1.80
C SER A 17 -13.24 8.65 -0.76
N ARG A 18 -14.45 9.10 -0.44
CA ARG A 18 -15.37 8.36 0.47
C ARG A 18 -16.22 7.32 -0.25
N ASN A 19 -16.40 7.48 -1.56
CA ASN A 19 -17.43 6.76 -2.32
C ASN A 19 -16.85 5.85 -3.39
N ASP A 20 -15.56 5.97 -3.69
CA ASP A 20 -14.86 5.10 -4.63
C ASP A 20 -13.60 4.52 -4.01
N LYS A 21 -13.60 3.20 -3.82
CA LYS A 21 -12.51 2.45 -3.21
C LYS A 21 -11.22 2.57 -4.02
N ALA A 22 -11.30 2.48 -5.35
CA ALA A 22 -10.12 2.51 -6.20
C ALA A 22 -9.42 3.87 -6.12
N THR A 23 -10.18 4.97 -6.25
CA THR A 23 -9.65 6.32 -6.03
C THR A 23 -9.09 6.49 -4.62
N ALA A 24 -9.78 5.99 -3.58
CA ALA A 24 -9.28 6.08 -2.20
C ALA A 24 -7.91 5.39 -2.02
N VAL A 25 -7.77 4.18 -2.55
CA VAL A 25 -6.53 3.41 -2.50
C VAL A 25 -5.41 4.10 -3.29
N ASN A 26 -5.70 4.62 -4.48
CA ASN A 26 -4.71 5.33 -5.29
C ASN A 26 -4.20 6.58 -4.56
N THR A 27 -5.09 7.41 -4.01
CA THR A 27 -4.70 8.60 -3.25
C THR A 27 -3.84 8.26 -2.04
N VAL A 28 -4.19 7.22 -1.27
CA VAL A 28 -3.36 6.78 -0.14
C VAL A 28 -2.01 6.27 -0.60
N ALA A 29 -1.96 5.49 -1.69
CA ALA A 29 -0.72 4.94 -2.22
C ALA A 29 0.25 6.03 -2.71
N GLU A 30 -0.27 7.09 -3.35
CA GLU A 30 0.50 8.27 -3.74
C GLU A 30 1.11 8.95 -2.51
N HIS A 31 0.27 9.37 -1.55
CA HIS A 31 0.72 10.07 -0.34
C HIS A 31 1.71 9.25 0.51
N TRP A 32 1.51 7.93 0.57
CA TRP A 32 2.41 7.05 1.31
C TRP A 32 3.76 6.89 0.60
N SER A 33 3.76 6.78 -0.73
CA SER A 33 5.00 6.74 -1.50
C SER A 33 5.82 8.02 -1.31
N GLU A 34 5.17 9.19 -1.29
CA GLU A 34 5.83 10.48 -1.04
C GLU A 34 6.37 10.60 0.38
N LEU A 35 5.56 10.27 1.40
CA LEU A 35 5.99 10.33 2.79
C LEU A 35 7.15 9.37 3.09
N THR A 36 7.28 8.29 2.32
CA THR A 36 8.40 7.35 2.43
C THR A 36 9.74 8.01 2.12
N ILE A 37 9.78 8.99 1.21
CA ILE A 37 11.00 9.73 0.84
C ILE A 37 11.51 10.56 2.02
N VAL A 38 10.60 11.17 2.78
CA VAL A 38 10.94 12.10 3.87
C VAL A 38 11.67 11.39 5.02
N HIS A 39 11.30 10.14 5.30
CA HIS A 39 11.90 9.29 6.34
C HIS A 39 12.22 10.02 7.67
N PRO A 40 11.22 10.64 8.32
CA PRO A 40 11.42 11.66 9.36
C PRO A 40 11.95 11.16 10.71
N PHE A 41 11.95 9.84 10.95
CA PHE A 41 12.40 9.25 12.22
C PHE A 41 13.68 8.42 12.06
N LEU A 42 14.44 8.26 13.13
CA LEU A 42 15.62 7.37 13.17
C LEU A 42 15.23 5.89 13.03
N ASP A 43 14.19 5.47 13.76
CA ASP A 43 13.56 4.17 13.65
C ASP A 43 12.03 4.35 13.76
N GLY A 44 11.29 3.36 13.26
CA GLY A 44 9.84 3.30 13.43
C GLY A 44 9.04 3.93 12.29
N ASN A 45 9.68 4.46 11.24
CA ASN A 45 8.98 5.03 10.06
C ASN A 45 7.89 4.10 9.52
N SER A 46 8.22 2.81 9.35
CA SER A 46 7.24 1.82 8.88
C SER A 46 6.02 1.68 9.80
N ARG A 47 6.22 1.71 11.13
CA ARG A 47 5.14 1.56 12.11
C ARG A 47 4.27 2.81 12.15
N THR A 48 4.89 3.98 12.23
CA THR A 48 4.18 5.27 12.28
C THR A 48 3.40 5.53 10.99
N GLN A 49 4.00 5.27 9.82
CA GLN A 49 3.33 5.46 8.54
C GLN A 49 2.13 4.50 8.38
N ARG A 50 2.28 3.21 8.73
CA ARG A 50 1.15 2.26 8.70
C ARG A 50 -0.01 2.75 9.55
N PHE A 51 0.26 3.19 10.77
CA PHE A 51 -0.78 3.72 11.65
C PHE A 51 -1.43 4.97 11.06
N PHE A 52 -0.64 5.92 10.55
CA PHE A 52 -1.14 7.15 9.95
C PHE A 52 -2.05 6.88 8.74
N PHE A 53 -1.64 6.03 7.80
CA PHE A 53 -2.46 5.73 6.62
C PHE A 53 -3.66 4.85 6.91
N ASP A 54 -3.59 3.98 7.93
CA ASP A 54 -4.78 3.28 8.45
C ASP A 54 -5.82 4.28 8.98
N GLN A 55 -5.39 5.29 9.75
CA GLN A 55 -6.29 6.36 10.20
C GLN A 55 -6.81 7.21 9.04
N MET A 56 -5.98 7.48 8.03
CA MET A 56 -6.40 8.20 6.83
C MET A 56 -7.54 7.46 6.10
N PHE A 57 -7.41 6.15 5.87
CA PHE A 57 -8.49 5.33 5.32
C PHE A 57 -9.76 5.43 6.19
N ARG A 58 -9.63 5.26 7.51
CA ARG A 58 -10.77 5.32 8.45
C ARG A 58 -11.50 6.65 8.40
N SER A 59 -10.76 7.76 8.29
CA SER A 59 -11.35 9.11 8.19
C SER A 59 -12.26 9.27 6.95
N ALA A 60 -11.99 8.49 5.90
CA ALA A 60 -12.75 8.45 4.66
C ALA A 60 -13.82 7.34 4.61
N GLY A 61 -13.99 6.54 5.68
CA GLY A 61 -14.95 5.44 5.73
C GLY A 61 -14.42 4.10 5.25
N TRP A 62 -13.10 3.97 5.03
CA TRP A 62 -12.43 2.73 4.65
C TRP A 62 -11.61 2.13 5.79
N THR A 63 -11.27 0.85 5.69
CA THR A 63 -10.35 0.18 6.60
C THR A 63 -9.54 -0.85 5.83
N VAL A 64 -8.37 -1.22 6.37
CA VAL A 64 -7.55 -2.28 5.80
C VAL A 64 -7.68 -3.53 6.66
N ASP A 65 -8.12 -4.63 6.06
CA ASP A 65 -7.93 -5.98 6.59
C ASP A 65 -6.47 -6.38 6.39
N TRP A 66 -5.66 -6.14 7.43
CA TRP A 66 -4.24 -6.43 7.41
C TRP A 66 -3.89 -7.94 7.32
N THR A 67 -4.86 -8.85 7.43
CA THR A 67 -4.63 -10.28 7.16
C THR A 67 -4.68 -10.61 5.67
N GLN A 68 -5.24 -9.71 4.85
CA GLN A 68 -5.37 -9.86 3.40
C GLN A 68 -4.27 -9.12 2.63
N VAL A 69 -3.28 -8.55 3.32
CA VAL A 69 -2.17 -7.81 2.71
C VAL A 69 -0.83 -8.29 3.25
N ASN A 70 0.17 -8.36 2.37
CA ASN A 70 1.52 -8.74 2.77
C ASN A 70 2.31 -7.49 3.20
N ALA A 71 2.76 -7.47 4.46
CA ALA A 71 3.51 -6.35 5.02
C ALA A 71 4.88 -6.11 4.35
N ALA A 72 5.54 -7.15 3.85
CA ALA A 72 6.79 -7.06 3.10
C ALA A 72 6.54 -6.49 1.68
N GLU A 73 5.43 -6.84 1.03
CA GLU A 73 5.02 -6.23 -0.23
C GLU A 73 4.69 -4.75 -0.06
N ILE A 74 3.92 -4.37 0.98
CA ILE A 74 3.65 -2.95 1.28
C ILE A 74 4.95 -2.19 1.50
N HIS A 75 5.90 -2.80 2.23
CA HIS A 75 7.20 -2.21 2.47
C HIS A 75 7.99 -2.01 1.17
N ALA A 76 8.06 -3.01 0.30
CA ALA A 76 8.72 -2.90 -0.98
C ALA A 76 8.05 -1.87 -1.90
N ALA A 77 6.73 -1.96 -2.05
CA ALA A 77 5.94 -1.15 -2.96
C ALA A 77 5.98 0.35 -2.65
N ARG A 78 5.95 0.74 -1.37
CA ARG A 78 6.10 2.16 -1.00
C ARG A 78 7.47 2.73 -1.37
N TYR A 79 8.52 1.90 -1.34
CA TYR A 79 9.86 2.31 -1.80
C TYR A 79 9.96 2.33 -3.32
N VAL A 80 9.25 1.45 -4.04
CA VAL A 80 9.13 1.55 -5.51
C VAL A 80 8.49 2.88 -5.89
N GLY A 81 7.37 3.25 -5.26
CA GLY A 81 6.72 4.53 -5.51
C GLY A 81 7.60 5.72 -5.14
N ALA A 82 8.28 5.66 -4.00
CA ALA A 82 9.24 6.68 -3.58
C ALA A 82 10.39 6.87 -4.59
N ALA A 83 10.91 5.78 -5.17
CA ALA A 83 12.04 5.83 -6.09
C ALA A 83 11.66 6.16 -7.54
N THR A 84 10.40 5.95 -7.92
CA THR A 84 9.99 5.99 -9.34
C THR A 84 8.78 6.88 -9.63
N THR A 85 8.19 7.50 -8.61
CA THR A 85 6.91 8.22 -8.64
C THR A 85 5.72 7.39 -9.14
N ASP A 86 5.87 6.07 -9.19
CA ASP A 86 4.84 5.11 -9.59
C ASP A 86 4.27 4.41 -8.35
N SER A 87 3.19 4.96 -7.81
CA SER A 87 2.48 4.43 -6.64
C SER A 87 1.60 3.22 -6.95
N SER A 88 1.50 2.81 -8.22
CA SER A 88 0.56 1.76 -8.65
C SER A 88 0.83 0.41 -7.99
N TYR A 89 2.07 0.08 -7.66
CA TYR A 89 2.43 -1.14 -6.93
C TYR A 89 1.82 -1.13 -5.52
N LEU A 90 1.91 0.00 -4.82
CA LEU A 90 1.38 0.11 -3.47
C LEU A 90 -0.16 0.08 -3.50
N ALA A 91 -0.77 0.74 -4.49
CA ALA A 91 -2.21 0.67 -4.69
C ALA A 91 -2.68 -0.78 -4.92
N GLN A 92 -1.98 -1.53 -5.76
CA GLN A 92 -2.30 -2.93 -6.05
C GLN A 92 -2.17 -3.83 -4.82
N VAL A 93 -1.15 -3.63 -3.99
CA VAL A 93 -0.97 -4.41 -2.75
C VAL A 93 -2.05 -4.08 -1.70
N LEU A 94 -2.50 -2.82 -1.62
CA LEU A 94 -3.51 -2.38 -0.65
C LEU A 94 -4.94 -2.75 -1.05
N LEU A 95 -5.24 -2.80 -2.35
CA LEU A 95 -6.60 -2.94 -2.86
C LEU A 95 -7.35 -4.19 -2.36
N PRO A 96 -6.75 -5.40 -2.30
CA PRO A 96 -7.43 -6.61 -1.83
C PRO A 96 -7.86 -6.53 -0.37
N GLY A 97 -7.04 -5.90 0.48
CA GLY A 97 -7.34 -5.73 1.90
C GLY A 97 -8.20 -4.50 2.23
N THR A 98 -8.46 -3.60 1.28
CA THR A 98 -9.25 -2.39 1.56
C THR A 98 -10.75 -2.70 1.47
N LEU A 99 -11.47 -2.43 2.56
CA LEU A 99 -12.91 -2.65 2.71
C LEU A 99 -13.61 -1.40 3.29
N ALA A 100 -14.94 -1.35 3.19
CA ALA A 100 -15.71 -0.33 3.91
C ALA A 100 -15.62 -0.55 5.44
N SER A 101 -15.63 0.53 6.22
CA SER A 101 -15.38 0.47 7.67
C SER A 101 -16.39 -0.38 8.45
N ASP A 102 -17.62 -0.49 7.95
CA ASP A 102 -18.70 -1.30 8.53
C ASP A 102 -18.52 -2.82 8.26
N GLN A 103 -17.68 -3.18 7.29
CA GLN A 103 -17.42 -4.58 6.90
C GLN A 103 -16.36 -5.25 7.78
N LEU A 104 -15.55 -4.49 8.53
CA LEU A 104 -14.54 -5.05 9.43
C LEU A 104 -15.09 -5.17 10.85
N SER A 105 -15.09 -6.37 11.41
CA SER A 105 -15.59 -6.56 12.78
C SER A 105 -14.75 -5.78 13.81
N PRO A 106 -15.36 -5.21 14.86
CA PRO A 106 -14.65 -4.40 15.86
C PRO A 106 -13.48 -5.13 16.54
N LYS A 107 -13.56 -6.48 16.63
CA LYS A 107 -12.51 -7.34 17.21
C LYS A 107 -11.26 -7.46 16.33
N LYS A 108 -11.36 -7.16 15.03
CA LYS A 108 -10.28 -7.23 14.04
C LYS A 108 -9.52 -5.90 13.90
N SER A 109 -10.23 -4.78 13.96
CA SER A 109 -9.72 -3.43 13.65
C SER A 109 -8.53 -2.93 14.51
N GLY A 110 -8.47 -3.25 15.80
CA GLY A 110 -7.39 -2.79 16.70
C GLY A 110 -6.25 -3.81 16.90
N ARG A 111 -6.51 -5.11 16.67
CA ARG A 111 -5.58 -6.20 16.97
C ARG A 111 -4.62 -6.48 15.80
N MET A 112 -5.03 -6.17 14.57
CA MET A 112 -4.33 -6.60 13.36
C MET A 112 -3.11 -5.77 12.96
N LEU A 113 -3.06 -4.47 13.29
CA LEU A 113 -1.85 -3.65 13.06
C LEU A 113 -0.62 -4.24 13.77
N SER A 114 -0.82 -4.79 14.99
CA SER A 114 0.26 -5.42 15.78
C SER A 114 0.73 -6.77 15.21
N MET A 115 -0.10 -7.51 14.46
CA MET A 115 0.27 -8.82 13.91
C MET A 115 1.26 -8.73 12.75
N THR A 116 1.30 -7.59 12.06
CA THR A 116 2.29 -7.32 10.99
C THR A 116 3.68 -6.93 11.52
N GLN A 117 3.86 -6.87 12.84
CA GLN A 117 5.06 -6.33 13.48
C GLN A 117 6.19 -7.38 13.59
N ASP A 118 5.83 -8.66 13.75
CA ASP A 118 6.78 -9.75 14.04
C ASP A 118 6.87 -10.82 12.92
N SER A 119 6.05 -10.70 11.87
CA SER A 119 6.16 -11.55 10.67
C SER A 119 7.35 -11.09 9.82
N ARG A 120 8.54 -11.57 10.17
CA ARG A 120 9.76 -11.49 9.35
C ARG A 120 10.01 -12.86 8.70
N ASP A 121 9.06 -13.44 7.97
CA ASP A 121 9.26 -14.76 7.37
C ASP A 121 9.09 -14.85 5.83
N ALA A 122 10.04 -15.61 5.27
CA ALA A 122 10.26 -16.20 3.94
C ALA A 122 10.74 -15.34 2.75
N VAL A 123 10.38 -14.06 2.60
CA VAL A 123 10.91 -13.22 1.50
C VAL A 123 11.31 -11.85 2.04
N SER A 124 12.57 -11.47 1.84
CA SER A 124 13.06 -10.15 2.23
C SER A 124 12.30 -9.06 1.45
N SER A 125 11.84 -7.99 2.10
CA SER A 125 11.25 -6.84 1.41
C SER A 125 12.20 -6.26 0.34
N VAL A 126 13.51 -6.44 0.52
CA VAL A 126 14.54 -6.10 -0.47
C VAL A 126 14.43 -6.97 -1.73
N GLU A 127 14.16 -8.27 -1.58
CA GLU A 127 13.97 -9.16 -2.73
C GLU A 127 12.69 -8.79 -3.49
N ILE A 128 11.59 -8.53 -2.78
CA ILE A 128 10.34 -8.09 -3.39
C ILE A 128 10.55 -6.76 -4.13
N PHE A 129 11.28 -5.82 -3.53
CA PHE A 129 11.60 -4.55 -4.18
C PHE A 129 12.35 -4.76 -5.51
N HIS A 130 13.37 -5.63 -5.54
CA HIS A 130 14.08 -5.94 -6.78
C HIS A 130 13.16 -6.59 -7.82
N LYS A 131 12.27 -7.51 -7.40
CA LYS A 131 11.29 -8.13 -8.30
C LYS A 131 10.32 -7.09 -8.87
N MET A 132 9.80 -6.17 -8.05
CA MET A 132 8.92 -5.09 -8.51
C MET A 132 9.64 -4.14 -9.47
N MET A 133 10.88 -3.75 -9.17
CA MET A 133 11.69 -2.90 -10.06
C MET A 133 12.03 -3.57 -11.39
N ALA A 134 12.29 -4.89 -11.38
CA ALA A 134 12.50 -5.68 -12.59
C ALA A 134 11.19 -5.81 -13.39
N HIS A 135 10.08 -6.08 -12.71
CA HIS A 135 8.76 -6.15 -13.32
C HIS A 135 8.40 -4.83 -14.02
N ARG A 136 8.55 -3.69 -13.35
CA ARG A 136 8.32 -2.37 -13.93
C ARG A 136 9.12 -2.13 -15.21
N ARG A 137 10.36 -2.64 -15.27
CA ARG A 137 11.23 -2.50 -16.43
C ARG A 137 10.79 -3.39 -17.60
N ASN A 138 10.39 -4.62 -17.31
CA ASN A 138 10.12 -5.64 -18.32
C ASN A 138 8.65 -5.68 -18.76
N TYR A 139 7.73 -5.22 -17.91
CA TYR A 139 6.29 -5.27 -18.11
C TYR A 139 5.63 -3.94 -17.66
N PRO A 140 6.01 -2.79 -18.25
CA PRO A 140 5.59 -1.46 -17.77
C PRO A 140 4.07 -1.23 -17.81
N ASP A 141 3.36 -1.89 -18.73
CA ASP A 141 1.91 -1.74 -18.92
C ASP A 141 1.09 -2.85 -18.24
N GLN A 142 1.74 -3.70 -17.44
CA GLN A 142 1.09 -4.83 -16.80
C GLN A 142 0.94 -4.63 -15.28
N PRO A 143 -0.18 -5.06 -14.68
CA PRO A 143 -0.32 -5.11 -13.22
C PRO A 143 0.75 -6.01 -12.59
N TRP A 144 1.20 -5.65 -11.39
CA TRP A 144 2.15 -6.43 -10.59
C TRP A 144 1.74 -7.92 -10.49
N TYR A 145 0.44 -8.21 -10.30
CA TYR A 145 -0.04 -9.58 -10.15
C TYR A 145 -0.35 -10.34 -11.46
N SER A 146 -0.22 -9.72 -12.64
CA SER A 146 -0.60 -10.40 -13.89
C SER A 146 0.44 -11.40 -14.42
N ASN A 147 1.71 -11.26 -14.03
CA ASN A 147 2.83 -12.10 -14.52
C ASN A 147 3.72 -12.66 -13.40
N THR A 148 3.28 -12.63 -12.13
CA THR A 148 4.06 -13.11 -11.01
C THR A 148 3.96 -14.63 -10.85
N SER A 149 4.58 -15.38 -11.76
CA SER A 149 4.80 -16.84 -11.62
C SER A 149 5.77 -17.22 -10.48
N GLY A 150 5.91 -16.37 -9.45
CA GLY A 150 6.90 -16.51 -8.37
C GLY A 150 6.75 -15.55 -7.19
N VAL A 151 5.59 -14.87 -7.07
CA VAL A 151 5.16 -14.29 -5.79
C VAL A 151 4.25 -15.34 -5.16
N PRO A 152 4.50 -15.79 -3.92
CA PRO A 152 3.66 -16.81 -3.30
C PRO A 152 2.19 -16.36 -3.34
N SER A 153 1.29 -17.18 -3.88
CA SER A 153 -0.13 -16.98 -3.59
C SER A 153 -0.30 -17.17 -2.09
N PHE A 154 -0.85 -16.16 -1.42
CA PHE A 154 -1.42 -16.37 -0.10
C PHE A 154 -2.80 -16.95 -0.32
N ASP A 155 -2.84 -18.21 -0.76
CA ASP A 155 -4.04 -19.02 -0.56
C ASP A 155 -4.22 -19.25 0.95
N THR A 156 -5.47 -19.08 1.37
CA THR A 156 -6.03 -19.13 2.73
C THR A 156 -5.57 -20.30 3.60
#